data_AF-K1RM70-F1
#
_entry.id   AF-K1RM70-F1
#
_cell.length_a   1.000
_cell.length_b   1.000
_cell.length_c   1.000
_cell.angle_alpha   90.00
_cell.angle_beta   90.00
_cell.angle_gamma   90.00
#
_symmetry.space_group_name_H-M   'P 1'
#
loop_
_entity.id
_entity.type
_entity.pdbx_description
1 polymer ?
#
loop_
_entity_poly.entity_id
_entity_poly.type
_entity_poly.pdbx_seq_one_letter_code
_entity_poly.pdbx_strand_id
1 'polypeptide(L)'
;MNISEDTRTRVTLNEHGVDNVHSTDFPGEYPDFDDAWDFKKFKKNFRIDMIKMNDDELEFDMVGIDAAIANAFRRILLAEVPTMAIEKVHIYNNTSIIQDEVLAHRLGLIPIKADPRLFEYKSEGEDFSPEDTIIFQLKVKCTKNSQAKDTTDPDEMYKDHKVTTKHLKWIPMKGQDTIFKEGDLRPVNDDILIAKLRPGQEIDIRVFCNKGIGKDHAKFSPVATASYRLLPEIYLKSPVTGALAEKLQSCFSPGVIVIDTENGNKVARVANARKDTCSREVFRHDNLKDLVELKKVRDHFIFSVESTGILPPDILVEEAIKVLMKKCQDFMIYHLDRMDDRNWRIIIFVSLFHIVLSQDTFYFSSKPEDMDVIEGSEVLLRCDVSNRQHIVFSWAHNNKPIVPTSRRFQEGSHLHILRVTREEDSGTFSCIATNKTSGYSLVSEAALNIQCKYHGTCIDTSIQPPNFLKCF
;
A
#
# COMPACT_ATOMS: atom_id res chain seq x y z
N MET A 1 -4.31 -32.17 -21.23
CA MET A 1 -3.30 -31.11 -21.03
C MET A 1 -2.10 -31.72 -20.33
N ASN A 2 -0.90 -31.32 -20.73
CA ASN A 2 0.33 -31.76 -20.08
C ASN A 2 0.33 -31.17 -18.65
N ILE A 3 0.42 -31.99 -17.61
CA ILE A 3 0.31 -31.54 -16.21
C ILE A 3 1.34 -30.43 -15.90
N SER A 4 2.51 -30.50 -16.55
CA SER A 4 3.56 -29.48 -16.47
C SER A 4 3.16 -28.12 -17.05
N GLU A 5 2.32 -28.07 -18.08
CA GLU A 5 1.89 -26.82 -18.73
C GLU A 5 0.81 -26.10 -17.92
N ASP A 6 -0.11 -26.87 -17.32
CA ASP A 6 -1.17 -26.32 -16.45
C ASP A 6 -0.57 -25.68 -15.18
N THR A 7 0.40 -26.35 -14.55
CA THR A 7 1.13 -25.82 -13.38
C THR A 7 1.87 -24.50 -13.65
N ARG A 8 2.35 -24.30 -14.89
CA ARG A 8 3.09 -23.10 -15.31
C ARG A 8 2.19 -21.94 -15.68
N THR A 9 1.04 -22.22 -16.28
CA THR A 9 0.22 -21.20 -16.95
C THR A 9 -1.09 -20.89 -16.23
N ARG A 10 -1.52 -21.74 -15.29
CA ARG A 10 -2.79 -21.62 -14.58
C ARG A 10 -2.60 -21.60 -13.07
N VAL A 11 -3.36 -20.72 -12.43
CA VAL A 11 -3.56 -20.72 -10.98
C VAL A 11 -4.89 -21.42 -10.71
N THR A 12 -4.87 -22.52 -9.96
CA THR A 12 -6.06 -23.36 -9.75
C THR A 12 -6.73 -23.01 -8.42
N LEU A 13 -8.05 -22.81 -8.44
CA LEU A 13 -8.84 -22.50 -7.26
C LEU A 13 -9.57 -23.76 -6.79
N ASN A 14 -9.17 -24.27 -5.64
CA ASN A 14 -9.81 -25.40 -4.98
C ASN A 14 -10.76 -24.91 -3.87
N GLU A 15 -11.48 -25.85 -3.26
CA GLU A 15 -12.37 -25.61 -2.13
C GLU A 15 -11.64 -25.00 -0.93
N HIS A 16 -10.49 -25.58 -0.55
CA HIS A 16 -9.77 -25.21 0.67
C HIS A 16 -8.52 -24.35 0.43
N GLY A 17 -8.12 -24.14 -0.82
CA GLY A 17 -6.84 -23.53 -1.14
C GLY A 17 -6.73 -23.06 -2.59
N VAL A 18 -5.58 -22.47 -2.90
CA VAL A 18 -5.21 -22.05 -4.26
C VAL A 18 -3.86 -22.67 -4.56
N ASP A 19 -3.77 -23.39 -5.67
CA ASP A 19 -2.56 -24.06 -6.10
C ASP A 19 -1.87 -23.27 -7.22
N ASN A 20 -0.59 -23.56 -7.46
CA ASN A 20 0.21 -22.98 -8.54
C ASN A 20 0.29 -21.44 -8.45
N VAL A 21 0.52 -20.91 -7.26
CA VAL A 21 0.52 -19.46 -7.00
C VAL A 21 1.81 -18.74 -7.42
N HIS A 22 2.93 -19.46 -7.52
CA HIS A 22 4.24 -18.89 -7.84
C HIS A 22 4.53 -18.93 -9.33
N SER A 23 5.17 -17.88 -9.87
CA SER A 23 5.78 -17.90 -11.20
C SER A 23 6.91 -18.94 -11.22
N THR A 24 6.93 -19.80 -12.23
CA THR A 24 7.88 -20.92 -12.38
C THR A 24 8.51 -20.95 -13.77
N ASP A 25 8.21 -19.98 -14.62
CA ASP A 25 8.73 -19.78 -15.97
C ASP A 25 10.13 -19.15 -15.94
N PHE A 26 11.03 -19.76 -15.16
CA PHE A 26 12.43 -19.37 -15.06
C PHE A 26 13.35 -20.44 -15.66
N PRO A 27 14.52 -20.04 -16.21
CA PRO A 27 15.46 -20.98 -16.80
C PRO A 27 15.90 -22.06 -15.81
N GLY A 28 15.79 -23.33 -16.23
CA GLY A 28 16.23 -24.48 -15.44
C GLY A 28 15.17 -25.11 -14.54
N GLU A 29 13.96 -24.54 -14.44
CA GLU A 29 12.88 -25.10 -13.63
C GLU A 29 12.22 -26.33 -14.29
N TYR A 30 12.16 -26.34 -15.62
CA TYR A 30 11.58 -27.45 -16.39
C TYR A 30 12.54 -27.96 -17.47
N PRO A 31 12.70 -29.28 -17.64
CA PRO A 31 13.65 -29.86 -18.59
C PRO A 31 13.25 -29.65 -20.05
N ASP A 32 11.95 -29.56 -20.35
CA ASP A 32 11.42 -29.50 -21.71
C ASP A 32 11.16 -28.07 -22.21
N PHE A 33 11.48 -27.04 -21.41
CA PHE A 33 11.16 -25.65 -21.74
C PHE A 33 12.38 -24.73 -21.67
N ASP A 34 12.51 -23.86 -22.69
CA ASP A 34 13.46 -22.75 -22.70
C ASP A 34 12.76 -21.46 -22.26
N ASP A 35 12.99 -21.12 -21.00
CA ASP A 35 12.46 -19.94 -20.32
C ASP A 35 13.51 -18.83 -20.15
N ALA A 36 14.61 -18.90 -20.92
CA ALA A 36 15.54 -17.78 -21.03
C ALA A 36 14.84 -16.51 -21.54
N TRP A 37 15.30 -15.36 -21.05
CA TRP A 37 14.74 -14.07 -21.47
C TRP A 37 14.97 -13.83 -22.97
N ASP A 38 13.87 -13.73 -23.71
CA ASP A 38 13.86 -13.34 -25.12
C ASP A 38 12.88 -12.19 -25.35
N PHE A 39 13.45 -11.01 -25.67
CA PHE A 39 12.67 -9.82 -25.96
C PHE A 39 11.76 -9.96 -27.19
N LYS A 40 12.15 -10.74 -28.20
CA LYS A 40 11.31 -10.97 -29.39
C LYS A 40 10.09 -11.82 -29.05
N LYS A 41 10.29 -12.87 -28.23
CA LYS A 41 9.20 -13.70 -27.68
C LYS A 41 8.24 -12.84 -26.84
N PHE A 42 8.77 -12.02 -25.94
CA PHE A 42 7.98 -11.08 -25.13
C PHE A 42 7.17 -10.12 -26.01
N LYS A 43 7.82 -9.42 -26.95
CA LYS A 43 7.16 -8.45 -27.83
C LYS A 43 6.07 -9.05 -28.71
N LYS A 44 6.21 -10.32 -29.11
CA LYS A 44 5.20 -11.04 -29.91
C LYS A 44 3.97 -11.39 -29.08
N ASN A 45 4.15 -11.74 -27.81
CA ASN A 45 3.07 -12.21 -26.94
C ASN A 45 2.37 -11.07 -26.18
N PHE A 46 3.10 -9.99 -25.88
CA PHE A 46 2.59 -8.86 -25.14
C PHE A 46 1.54 -8.09 -25.93
N ARG A 47 0.35 -7.91 -25.36
CA ARG A 47 -0.69 -7.03 -25.92
C ARG A 47 -1.50 -6.35 -24.82
N ILE A 48 -2.11 -5.24 -25.19
CA ILE A 48 -3.01 -4.46 -24.33
C ILE A 48 -4.35 -4.34 -25.04
N ASP A 49 -5.42 -4.78 -24.39
CA ASP A 49 -6.78 -4.72 -24.93
C ASP A 49 -7.62 -3.75 -24.08
N MET A 50 -8.04 -2.62 -24.67
CA MET A 50 -8.85 -1.60 -23.99
C MET A 50 -10.32 -2.04 -23.95
N ILE A 51 -10.89 -2.19 -22.76
CA ILE A 51 -12.24 -2.73 -22.58
C ILE A 51 -13.26 -1.61 -22.32
N LYS A 52 -12.92 -0.70 -21.42
CA LYS A 52 -13.78 0.43 -21.03
C LYS A 52 -12.92 1.63 -20.67
N MET A 53 -13.31 2.80 -21.15
CA MET A 53 -12.66 4.06 -20.80
C MET A 53 -13.72 5.15 -20.67
N ASN A 54 -13.76 5.77 -19.49
CA ASN A 54 -14.55 6.94 -19.16
C ASN A 54 -13.60 8.03 -18.62
N ASP A 55 -14.12 9.21 -18.30
CA ASP A 55 -13.32 10.34 -17.81
C ASP A 55 -12.52 10.01 -16.52
N ASP A 56 -13.10 9.21 -15.62
CA ASP A 56 -12.52 8.86 -14.33
C ASP A 56 -12.15 7.37 -14.18
N GLU A 57 -12.48 6.52 -15.14
CA GLU A 57 -12.31 5.05 -15.01
C GLU A 57 -11.74 4.43 -16.28
N LEU A 58 -10.76 3.56 -16.11
CA LEU A 58 -10.14 2.78 -17.18
C LEU A 58 -10.05 1.30 -16.80
N GLU A 59 -10.67 0.44 -17.61
CA GLU A 59 -10.53 -1.02 -17.55
C GLU A 59 -9.84 -1.52 -18.83
N PHE A 60 -8.72 -2.22 -18.66
CA PHE A 60 -7.94 -2.76 -19.76
C PHE A 60 -7.27 -4.08 -19.38
N ASP A 61 -6.97 -4.89 -20.39
CA ASP A 61 -6.26 -6.14 -20.21
C ASP A 61 -4.78 -5.96 -20.56
N MET A 62 -3.91 -6.56 -19.75
CA MET A 62 -2.48 -6.72 -20.06
C MET A 62 -2.20 -8.22 -20.15
N VAL A 63 -1.86 -8.68 -21.36
CA VAL A 63 -1.59 -10.09 -21.66
C VAL A 63 -0.11 -10.28 -21.95
N GLY A 64 0.49 -11.36 -21.42
CA GLY A 64 1.88 -11.74 -21.67
C GLY A 64 2.91 -11.03 -20.80
N ILE A 65 2.50 -10.53 -19.63
CA ILE A 65 3.37 -9.89 -18.62
C ILE A 65 3.41 -10.72 -17.34
N ASP A 66 4.46 -10.61 -16.54
CA ASP A 66 4.54 -11.24 -15.21
C ASP A 66 3.92 -10.36 -14.10
N ALA A 67 3.48 -11.00 -13.02
CA ALA A 67 2.90 -10.36 -11.86
C ALA A 67 3.83 -9.32 -11.20
N ALA A 68 5.14 -9.50 -11.26
CA ALA A 68 6.10 -8.55 -10.69
C ALA A 68 6.00 -7.16 -11.35
N ILE A 69 5.91 -7.10 -12.68
CA ILE A 69 5.83 -5.82 -13.42
C ILE A 69 4.42 -5.25 -13.33
N ALA A 70 3.38 -6.09 -13.45
CA ALA A 70 2.00 -5.66 -13.25
C ALA A 70 1.79 -5.03 -11.84
N ASN A 71 2.34 -5.66 -10.80
CA ASN A 71 2.30 -5.12 -9.44
C ASN A 71 3.17 -3.87 -9.28
N ALA A 72 4.28 -3.74 -10.00
CA ALA A 72 5.05 -2.51 -10.01
C ALA A 72 4.22 -1.32 -10.53
N PHE A 73 3.52 -1.48 -11.66
CA PHE A 73 2.63 -0.43 -12.19
C PHE A 73 1.52 -0.07 -11.19
N ARG A 74 0.86 -1.08 -10.60
CA ARG A 74 -0.15 -0.86 -9.56
C ARG A 74 0.40 -0.05 -8.37
N ARG A 75 1.60 -0.38 -7.89
CA ARG A 75 2.23 0.34 -6.76
C ARG A 75 2.63 1.76 -7.12
N ILE A 76 3.14 1.97 -8.33
CA ILE A 76 3.52 3.30 -8.82
C ILE A 76 2.30 4.20 -8.94
N LEU A 77 1.20 3.70 -9.52
CA LEU A 77 -0.07 4.44 -9.60
C LEU A 77 -0.57 4.90 -8.22
N LEU A 78 -0.45 4.04 -7.21
CA LEU A 78 -0.93 4.35 -5.85
C LEU A 78 -0.02 5.35 -5.12
N ALA A 79 1.30 5.29 -5.32
CA ALA A 79 2.25 5.89 -4.39
C ALA A 79 3.30 6.82 -5.02
N GLU A 80 3.56 6.76 -6.33
CA GLU A 80 4.71 7.44 -6.93
C GLU A 80 4.39 8.36 -8.10
N VAL A 81 3.19 8.25 -8.69
CA VAL A 81 2.71 9.26 -9.64
C VAL A 81 2.38 10.53 -8.84
N PRO A 82 3.00 11.68 -9.17
CA PRO A 82 2.82 12.91 -8.40
C PRO A 82 1.52 13.63 -8.73
N THR A 83 0.99 14.36 -7.76
CA THR A 83 -0.18 15.24 -7.91
C THR A 83 -0.01 16.55 -7.13
N MET A 84 -0.91 17.51 -7.35
CA MET A 84 -1.00 18.74 -6.58
C MET A 84 -2.04 18.59 -5.46
N ALA A 85 -1.66 18.83 -4.20
CA ALA A 85 -2.59 18.81 -3.06
C ALA A 85 -2.27 19.92 -2.06
N ILE A 86 -3.22 20.26 -1.19
CA ILE A 86 -3.06 21.30 -0.17
C ILE A 86 -2.12 20.79 0.95
N GLU A 87 -1.08 21.58 1.25
CA GLU A 87 -0.06 21.27 2.25
C GLU A 87 -0.06 22.27 3.41
N LYS A 88 -0.08 23.56 3.09
CA LYS A 88 -0.10 24.63 4.10
C LYS A 88 -1.45 25.33 4.11
N VAL A 89 -1.94 25.61 5.32
CA VAL A 89 -3.20 26.32 5.55
C VAL A 89 -2.90 27.47 6.50
N HIS A 90 -3.04 28.70 6.01
CA HIS A 90 -2.95 29.92 6.81
C HIS A 90 -4.36 30.34 7.21
N ILE A 91 -4.63 30.33 8.51
CA ILE A 91 -5.94 30.67 9.08
C ILE A 91 -5.88 32.11 9.58
N TYR A 92 -6.71 32.99 9.02
CA TYR A 92 -6.81 34.38 9.47
C TYR A 92 -7.91 34.54 10.50
N ASN A 93 -9.07 33.92 10.26
CA ASN A 93 -10.15 33.88 11.21
C ASN A 93 -11.00 32.60 11.00
N ASN A 94 -11.14 31.79 12.04
CA ASN A 94 -12.08 30.68 12.06
C ASN A 94 -12.92 30.77 13.33
N THR A 95 -14.20 31.13 13.17
CA THR A 95 -15.20 31.16 14.27
C THR A 95 -16.24 30.06 14.14
N SER A 96 -15.98 29.09 13.27
CA SER A 96 -16.82 27.92 13.10
C SER A 96 -16.67 26.94 14.28
N ILE A 97 -17.48 25.88 14.28
CA ILE A 97 -17.41 24.83 15.31
C ILE A 97 -16.28 23.83 15.02
N ILE A 98 -15.85 23.70 13.75
CA ILE A 98 -14.79 22.76 13.40
C ILE A 98 -13.44 23.34 13.81
N GLN A 99 -12.64 22.52 14.50
CA GLN A 99 -11.30 22.88 14.93
C GLN A 99 -10.38 23.09 13.73
N ASP A 100 -9.39 23.95 13.90
CA ASP A 100 -8.47 24.38 12.85
C ASP A 100 -7.71 23.21 12.22
N GLU A 101 -7.23 22.26 13.03
CA GLU A 101 -6.46 21.11 12.58
C GLU A 101 -7.33 20.14 11.77
N VAL A 102 -8.58 19.94 12.20
CA VAL A 102 -9.54 19.09 11.51
C VAL A 102 -9.96 19.72 10.19
N LEU A 103 -10.16 21.05 10.18
CA LEU A 103 -10.45 21.81 8.97
C LEU A 103 -9.29 21.73 7.98
N ALA A 104 -8.06 21.95 8.44
CA ALA A 104 -6.85 21.84 7.63
C ALA A 104 -6.67 20.43 7.03
N HIS A 105 -6.88 19.39 7.84
CA HIS A 105 -6.83 18.00 7.38
C HIS A 105 -7.87 17.73 6.29
N ARG A 106 -9.12 18.17 6.47
CA ARG A 106 -10.18 18.02 5.45
C ARG A 106 -9.83 18.75 4.16
N LEU A 107 -9.26 19.95 4.25
CA LEU A 107 -8.82 20.71 3.09
C LEU A 107 -7.70 20.00 2.33
N GLY A 108 -6.76 19.38 3.05
CA GLY A 108 -5.67 18.59 2.48
C GLY A 108 -6.13 17.44 1.58
N LEU A 109 -7.30 16.87 1.85
CA LEU A 109 -7.87 15.73 1.11
C LEU A 109 -8.70 16.12 -0.12
N ILE A 110 -8.86 17.42 -0.40
CA ILE A 110 -9.60 17.87 -1.58
C ILE A 110 -8.70 17.71 -2.81
N PRO A 111 -9.10 16.92 -3.82
CA PRO A 111 -8.33 16.79 -5.04
C PRO A 111 -8.37 18.10 -5.84
N ILE A 112 -7.20 18.61 -6.21
CA ILE A 112 -7.05 19.84 -6.98
C ILE A 112 -6.83 19.48 -8.45
N LYS A 113 -7.68 19.99 -9.33
CA LYS A 113 -7.53 19.87 -10.78
C LYS A 113 -6.43 20.83 -11.24
N ALA A 114 -5.22 20.32 -11.27
CA ALA A 114 -4.02 20.99 -11.75
C ALA A 114 -3.08 19.94 -12.34
N ASP A 115 -2.51 20.20 -13.52
CA ASP A 115 -1.56 19.27 -14.14
C ASP A 115 -0.21 19.33 -13.40
N PRO A 116 0.19 18.29 -12.66
CA PRO A 116 1.42 18.30 -11.85
C PRO A 116 2.68 18.36 -12.71
N ARG A 117 2.61 18.12 -14.03
CA ARG A 117 3.76 18.20 -14.93
C ARG A 117 4.21 19.63 -15.19
N LEU A 118 3.32 20.61 -14.97
CA LEU A 118 3.60 22.04 -15.13
C LEU A 118 4.23 22.68 -13.88
N PHE A 119 4.35 21.91 -12.79
CA PHE A 119 4.89 22.40 -11.52
C PHE A 119 6.13 21.61 -11.10
N GLU A 120 7.07 22.33 -10.48
CA GLU A 120 8.26 21.75 -9.89
C GLU A 120 8.00 21.27 -8.45
N TYR A 121 8.93 20.48 -7.91
CA TYR A 121 8.90 20.15 -6.49
C TYR A 121 9.45 21.31 -5.68
N LYS A 122 8.73 21.72 -4.65
CA LYS A 122 9.15 22.77 -3.74
C LYS A 122 10.36 22.32 -2.91
N SER A 123 11.43 23.11 -2.90
CA SER A 123 12.57 22.90 -1.99
C SER A 123 12.22 23.24 -0.54
N GLU A 124 12.82 22.51 0.41
CA GLU A 124 12.69 22.82 1.83
C GLU A 124 13.32 24.17 2.19
N GLY A 125 12.61 24.99 2.96
CA GLY A 125 13.11 26.28 3.44
C GLY A 125 13.03 27.46 2.46
N GLU A 126 12.69 27.24 1.19
CA GLU A 126 12.48 28.32 0.21
C GLU A 126 11.08 28.95 0.33
N ASP A 127 10.95 30.20 -0.13
CA ASP A 127 9.66 30.88 -0.25
C ASP A 127 8.79 30.25 -1.36
N PHE A 128 7.48 30.53 -1.32
CA PHE A 128 6.55 30.04 -2.36
C PHE A 128 6.82 30.73 -3.70
N SER A 129 6.94 29.95 -4.77
CA SER A 129 7.17 30.46 -6.12
C SER A 129 5.98 30.15 -7.06
N PRO A 130 5.80 30.94 -8.14
CA PRO A 130 4.79 30.63 -9.16
C PRO A 130 4.94 29.25 -9.81
N GLU A 131 6.16 28.69 -9.83
CA GLU A 131 6.51 27.44 -10.49
C GLU A 131 6.24 26.19 -9.62
N ASP A 132 6.17 26.34 -8.29
CA ASP A 132 5.99 25.22 -7.35
C ASP A 132 4.66 25.23 -6.56
N THR A 133 3.97 26.38 -6.48
CA THR A 133 2.87 26.57 -5.55
C THR A 133 1.60 27.13 -6.21
N ILE A 134 0.45 26.60 -5.82
CA ILE A 134 -0.87 27.14 -6.17
C ILE A 134 -1.57 27.65 -4.91
N ILE A 135 -2.14 28.86 -4.97
CA ILE A 135 -2.82 29.47 -3.83
C ILE A 135 -4.33 29.51 -4.06
N PHE A 136 -5.10 29.07 -3.07
CA PHE A 136 -6.55 29.29 -3.01
C PHE A 136 -6.93 30.07 -1.74
N GLN A 137 -8.03 30.81 -1.79
CA GLN A 137 -8.65 31.43 -0.62
C GLN A 137 -10.07 30.90 -0.44
N LEU A 138 -10.41 30.60 0.81
CA LEU A 138 -11.75 30.28 1.24
C LEU A 138 -12.19 31.35 2.24
N LYS A 139 -13.14 32.19 1.82
CA LYS A 139 -13.68 33.28 2.65
C LYS A 139 -15.19 33.25 2.62
N VAL A 140 -15.80 32.78 3.70
CA VAL A 140 -17.26 32.58 3.81
C VAL A 140 -17.77 33.09 5.15
N LYS A 141 -18.90 33.81 5.13
CA LYS A 141 -19.58 34.32 6.31
C LYS A 141 -21.05 33.95 6.27
N CYS A 142 -21.52 33.23 7.28
CA CYS A 142 -22.91 32.80 7.34
C CYS A 142 -23.81 33.91 7.89
N THR A 143 -24.94 34.15 7.23
CA THR A 143 -25.92 35.17 7.60
C THR A 143 -27.35 34.62 7.63
N LYS A 144 -28.22 35.25 8.43
CA LYS A 144 -29.66 34.92 8.41
C LYS A 144 -30.28 35.40 7.10
N ASN A 145 -31.14 34.58 6.51
CA ASN A 145 -31.91 34.95 5.35
C ASN A 145 -33.16 35.74 5.77
N SER A 146 -33.17 37.05 5.53
CA SER A 146 -34.30 37.91 5.88
C SER A 146 -35.59 37.60 5.11
N GLN A 147 -35.52 36.81 4.04
CA GLN A 147 -36.67 36.40 3.23
C GLN A 147 -37.23 35.02 3.61
N ALA A 148 -36.64 34.35 4.61
CA ALA A 148 -37.10 33.05 5.05
C ALA A 148 -38.52 33.16 5.63
N LYS A 149 -39.40 32.23 5.21
CA LYS A 149 -40.71 32.02 5.85
C LYS A 149 -40.51 31.26 7.17
N ASP A 150 -41.60 31.05 7.92
CA ASP A 150 -41.58 30.18 9.10
C ASP A 150 -41.37 28.72 8.65
N THR A 151 -40.10 28.35 8.51
CA THR A 151 -39.60 27.07 8.00
C THR A 151 -38.67 26.49 9.05
N THR A 152 -38.42 25.18 9.00
CA THR A 152 -37.40 24.50 9.83
C THR A 152 -36.13 24.16 9.05
N ASP A 153 -36.13 24.37 7.74
CA ASP A 153 -35.01 24.02 6.85
C ASP A 153 -33.86 25.04 6.96
N PRO A 154 -32.65 24.61 7.39
CA PRO A 154 -31.47 25.48 7.40
C PRO A 154 -31.10 26.05 6.02
N ASP A 155 -31.42 25.35 4.92
CA ASP A 155 -31.18 25.82 3.55
C ASP A 155 -32.02 27.06 3.19
N GLU A 156 -33.22 27.18 3.74
CA GLU A 156 -34.06 28.37 3.55
C GLU A 156 -33.74 29.47 4.57
N MET A 157 -33.40 29.09 5.81
CA MET A 157 -33.13 30.01 6.91
C MET A 157 -31.83 30.79 6.78
N TYR A 158 -30.78 30.19 6.21
CA TYR A 158 -29.42 30.70 6.31
C TYR A 158 -28.70 30.72 4.96
N LYS A 159 -28.07 31.86 4.65
CA LYS A 159 -27.20 32.01 3.49
C LYS A 159 -25.78 31.57 3.85
N ASP A 160 -25.14 30.85 2.93
CA ASP A 160 -23.76 30.36 3.04
C ASP A 160 -23.47 29.55 4.31
N HIS A 161 -24.48 28.85 4.82
CA HIS A 161 -24.33 28.00 5.99
C HIS A 161 -23.67 26.64 5.67
N LYS A 162 -23.62 26.23 4.40
CA LYS A 162 -22.86 25.07 3.91
C LYS A 162 -21.65 25.58 3.14
N VAL A 163 -20.46 25.35 3.69
CA VAL A 163 -19.20 25.70 3.03
C VAL A 163 -18.76 24.50 2.20
N THR A 164 -18.92 24.60 0.88
CA THR A 164 -18.44 23.59 -0.08
C THR A 164 -17.16 24.03 -0.79
N THR A 165 -16.53 23.11 -1.52
CA THR A 165 -15.33 23.35 -2.34
C THR A 165 -15.48 24.43 -3.40
N LYS A 166 -16.69 24.69 -3.92
CA LYS A 166 -16.98 25.82 -4.83
C LYS A 166 -16.55 27.20 -4.29
N HIS A 167 -16.48 27.34 -2.97
CA HIS A 167 -16.06 28.58 -2.32
C HIS A 167 -14.53 28.75 -2.27
N LEU A 168 -13.74 27.73 -2.61
CA LEU A 168 -12.29 27.88 -2.82
C LEU A 168 -12.06 28.62 -4.12
N LYS A 169 -11.51 29.83 -4.03
CA LYS A 169 -11.18 30.68 -5.16
C LYS A 169 -9.68 30.71 -5.37
N TRP A 170 -9.24 30.39 -6.58
CA TRP A 170 -7.83 30.49 -6.96
C TRP A 170 -7.38 31.96 -6.92
N ILE A 171 -6.20 32.19 -6.35
CA ILE A 171 -5.53 33.49 -6.35
C ILE A 171 -4.24 33.33 -7.18
N PRO A 172 -4.18 33.90 -8.40
CA PRO A 172 -3.00 33.80 -9.25
C PRO A 172 -1.79 34.47 -8.59
N MET A 173 -0.67 33.75 -8.54
CA MET A 173 0.63 34.37 -8.31
C MET A 173 1.10 35.07 -9.59
N LYS A 174 2.01 36.04 -9.44
CA LYS A 174 2.54 36.82 -10.57
C LYS A 174 3.07 35.90 -11.67
N GLY A 175 2.49 35.95 -12.87
CA GLY A 175 2.89 35.15 -14.03
C GLY A 175 1.98 33.95 -14.28
N GLN A 176 1.35 33.37 -13.25
CA GLN A 176 0.44 32.22 -13.43
C GLN A 176 -0.81 32.59 -14.22
N ASP A 177 -1.26 33.85 -14.13
CA ASP A 177 -2.39 34.41 -14.86
C ASP A 177 -2.18 34.45 -16.38
N THR A 178 -0.93 34.37 -16.84
CA THR A 178 -0.60 34.28 -18.27
C THR A 178 -0.62 32.84 -18.78
N ILE A 179 -0.43 31.86 -17.89
CA ILE A 179 -0.36 30.42 -18.21
C ILE A 179 -1.74 29.77 -18.05
N PHE A 180 -2.42 30.08 -16.95
CA PHE A 180 -3.70 29.48 -16.56
C PHE A 180 -4.83 30.50 -16.65
N LYS A 181 -5.96 30.07 -17.21
CA LYS A 181 -7.18 30.86 -17.30
C LYS A 181 -8.09 30.61 -16.10
N GLU A 182 -9.07 31.49 -15.92
CA GLU A 182 -10.10 31.30 -14.91
C GLU A 182 -10.83 29.96 -15.12
N GLY A 183 -10.83 29.15 -14.06
CA GLY A 183 -11.42 27.81 -14.08
C GLY A 183 -10.40 26.69 -14.32
N ASP A 184 -9.20 26.95 -14.86
CA ASP A 184 -8.21 25.89 -15.09
C ASP A 184 -7.75 25.25 -13.78
N LEU A 185 -7.45 26.08 -12.78
CA LEU A 185 -7.08 25.66 -11.43
C LEU A 185 -8.29 25.75 -10.50
N ARG A 186 -8.80 24.59 -10.10
CA ARG A 186 -9.99 24.46 -9.25
C ARG A 186 -9.99 23.13 -8.49
N PRO A 187 -10.81 22.98 -7.43
CA PRO A 187 -11.14 21.64 -6.92
C PRO A 187 -11.75 20.79 -8.04
N VAL A 188 -11.51 19.47 -8.02
CA VAL A 188 -12.12 18.57 -9.02
C VAL A 188 -13.65 18.58 -8.91
N ASN A 189 -14.16 18.52 -7.69
CA ASN A 189 -15.59 18.52 -7.38
C ASN A 189 -15.97 19.80 -6.64
N ASP A 190 -17.07 20.44 -7.06
CA ASP A 190 -17.54 21.71 -6.49
C ASP A 190 -18.41 21.56 -5.22
N ASP A 191 -18.92 20.35 -4.97
CA ASP A 191 -19.95 20.08 -3.95
C ASP A 191 -19.44 19.35 -2.71
N ILE A 192 -18.12 19.19 -2.55
CA ILE A 192 -17.56 18.56 -1.35
C ILE A 192 -17.79 19.49 -0.16
N LEU A 193 -18.54 19.00 0.84
CA LEU A 193 -18.81 19.74 2.07
C LEU A 193 -17.58 19.80 2.97
N ILE A 194 -17.09 21.01 3.23
CA ILE A 194 -15.94 21.31 4.08
C ILE A 194 -16.40 21.52 5.53
N ALA A 195 -17.33 22.47 5.73
CA ALA A 195 -17.83 22.87 7.04
C ALA A 195 -19.31 23.30 6.98
N LYS A 196 -19.98 23.28 8.14
CA LYS A 196 -21.32 23.87 8.32
C LYS A 196 -21.23 25.01 9.33
N LEU A 197 -21.86 26.14 9.01
CA LEU A 197 -21.83 27.37 9.79
C LEU A 197 -23.22 27.71 10.34
N ARG A 198 -23.24 28.65 11.29
CA ARG A 198 -24.43 29.36 11.76
C ARG A 198 -24.21 30.87 11.67
N PRO A 199 -25.30 31.67 11.65
CA PRO A 199 -25.19 33.11 11.49
C PRO A 199 -24.26 33.75 12.51
N GLY A 200 -23.35 34.60 12.04
CA GLY A 200 -22.31 35.23 12.86
C GLY A 200 -20.97 34.51 12.83
N GLN A 201 -20.91 33.26 12.34
CA GLN A 201 -19.66 32.55 12.10
C GLN A 201 -19.10 32.86 10.70
N GLU A 202 -17.78 32.89 10.63
CA GLU A 202 -16.98 33.10 9.43
C GLU A 202 -15.72 32.23 9.41
N ILE A 203 -15.29 31.90 8.20
CA ILE A 203 -14.03 31.23 7.87
C ILE A 203 -13.32 32.10 6.85
N ASP A 204 -12.09 32.53 7.14
CA ASP A 204 -11.17 33.20 6.23
C ASP A 204 -9.80 32.52 6.31
N ILE A 205 -9.47 31.76 5.27
CA ILE A 205 -8.26 30.97 5.19
C ILE A 205 -7.63 31.07 3.80
N ARG A 206 -6.30 30.96 3.75
CA ARG A 206 -5.53 30.82 2.51
C ARG A 206 -4.78 29.51 2.53
N VAL A 207 -4.90 28.73 1.47
CA VAL A 207 -4.31 27.41 1.34
C VAL A 207 -3.28 27.39 0.21
N PHE A 208 -2.22 26.61 0.40
CA PHE A 208 -1.09 26.50 -0.51
C PHE A 208 -0.97 25.04 -0.93
N CYS A 209 -1.04 24.81 -2.23
CA CYS A 209 -0.91 23.48 -2.82
C CYS A 209 0.50 23.32 -3.38
N ASN A 210 1.10 22.16 -3.15
CA ASN A 210 2.40 21.79 -3.68
C ASN A 210 2.30 20.44 -4.41
N LYS A 211 3.35 20.13 -5.16
CA LYS A 211 3.54 18.83 -5.79
C LYS A 211 4.07 17.83 -4.78
N GLY A 212 3.46 16.65 -4.72
CA GLY A 212 3.88 15.55 -3.84
C GLY A 212 3.52 14.18 -4.42
N ILE A 213 3.95 13.12 -3.73
CA ILE A 213 3.70 11.71 -4.12
C ILE A 213 2.91 10.97 -3.04
N GLY A 214 2.09 10.00 -3.46
CA GLY A 214 1.24 9.22 -2.55
C GLY A 214 1.99 8.44 -1.47
N LYS A 215 3.27 8.14 -1.68
CA LYS A 215 4.16 7.47 -0.71
C LYS A 215 4.42 8.34 0.52
N ASP A 216 4.47 9.65 0.35
CA ASP A 216 4.66 10.61 1.44
C ASP A 216 3.36 10.79 2.23
N HIS A 217 2.26 11.08 1.52
CA HIS A 217 0.94 11.17 2.12
C HIS A 217 -0.15 10.73 1.14
N ALA A 218 -1.14 9.98 1.62
CA ALA A 218 -2.20 9.42 0.78
C ALA A 218 -3.03 10.46 0.00
N LYS A 219 -3.08 11.71 0.48
CA LYS A 219 -3.73 12.85 -0.21
C LYS A 219 -3.17 13.13 -1.61
N PHE A 220 -1.93 12.72 -1.87
CA PHE A 220 -1.29 12.87 -3.18
C PHE A 220 -1.57 11.69 -4.12
N SER A 221 -2.31 10.67 -3.70
CA SER A 221 -2.64 9.56 -4.59
C SER A 221 -3.58 10.04 -5.71
N PRO A 222 -3.20 9.88 -7.00
CA PRO A 222 -4.04 10.31 -8.12
C PRO A 222 -5.24 9.40 -8.37
N VAL A 223 -5.24 8.21 -7.77
CA VAL A 223 -6.24 7.17 -7.99
C VAL A 223 -7.10 7.01 -6.75
N ALA A 224 -8.41 6.84 -6.95
CA ALA A 224 -9.30 6.37 -5.89
C ALA A 224 -8.92 4.92 -5.55
N THR A 225 -8.75 4.09 -6.59
CA THR A 225 -8.17 2.76 -6.47
C THR A 225 -7.52 2.35 -7.79
N ALA A 226 -6.42 1.61 -7.67
CA ALA A 226 -5.79 0.92 -8.79
C ALA A 226 -5.55 -0.53 -8.38
N SER A 227 -6.15 -1.45 -9.11
CA SER A 227 -6.05 -2.87 -8.83
C SER A 227 -6.03 -3.68 -10.12
N TYR A 228 -5.67 -4.94 -9.98
CA TYR A 228 -5.82 -5.91 -11.06
C TYR A 228 -6.31 -7.24 -10.49
N ARG A 229 -6.88 -8.04 -11.37
CA ARG A 229 -7.17 -9.45 -11.13
C ARG A 229 -6.80 -10.27 -12.34
N LEU A 230 -6.46 -11.53 -12.14
CA LEU A 230 -6.23 -12.46 -13.25
C LEU A 230 -7.57 -12.83 -13.90
N LEU A 231 -7.57 -13.03 -15.22
CA LEU A 231 -8.74 -13.48 -15.95
C LEU A 231 -9.18 -14.88 -15.43
N PRO A 232 -10.42 -15.02 -14.93
CA PRO A 232 -10.96 -16.32 -14.57
C PRO A 232 -11.15 -17.20 -15.81
N GLU A 233 -10.90 -18.49 -15.65
CA GLU A 233 -11.14 -19.51 -16.66
C GLU A 233 -11.87 -20.67 -15.99
N ILE A 234 -13.06 -20.98 -16.51
CA ILE A 234 -13.97 -21.97 -15.92
C ILE A 234 -14.08 -23.14 -16.90
N TYR A 235 -13.75 -24.33 -16.45
CA TYR A 235 -13.88 -25.55 -17.24
C TYR A 235 -15.00 -26.43 -16.70
N LEU A 236 -15.88 -26.88 -17.60
CA LEU A 236 -16.86 -27.91 -17.31
C LEU A 236 -16.28 -29.25 -17.75
N LYS A 237 -15.99 -30.14 -16.78
CA LYS A 237 -15.37 -31.45 -17.06
C LYS A 237 -16.30 -32.39 -17.82
N SER A 238 -17.61 -32.22 -17.66
CA SER A 238 -18.64 -32.97 -18.37
C SER A 238 -19.87 -32.11 -18.67
N PRO A 239 -20.71 -32.50 -19.65
CA PRO A 239 -21.93 -31.76 -19.97
C PRO A 239 -22.90 -31.73 -18.78
N VAL A 240 -23.22 -30.53 -18.30
CA VAL A 240 -24.17 -30.32 -17.20
C VAL A 240 -25.53 -29.97 -17.78
N THR A 241 -26.56 -30.77 -17.48
CA THR A 241 -27.88 -30.64 -18.11
C THR A 241 -29.05 -30.59 -17.13
N GLY A 242 -30.21 -30.15 -17.61
CA GLY A 242 -31.47 -30.15 -16.87
C GLY A 242 -31.44 -29.24 -15.63
N ALA A 243 -32.02 -29.72 -14.51
CA ALA A 243 -32.05 -28.97 -13.25
C ALA A 243 -30.64 -28.69 -12.67
N LEU A 244 -29.65 -29.53 -13.01
CA LEU A 244 -28.27 -29.34 -12.56
C LEU A 244 -27.63 -28.13 -13.25
N ALA A 245 -28.00 -27.85 -14.50
CA ALA A 245 -27.54 -26.68 -15.25
C ALA A 245 -28.08 -25.37 -14.65
N GLU A 246 -29.34 -25.36 -14.21
CA GLU A 246 -29.95 -24.21 -13.52
C GLU A 246 -29.30 -23.97 -12.16
N LYS A 247 -29.06 -25.04 -11.40
CA LYS A 247 -28.33 -24.94 -10.14
C LYS A 247 -26.90 -24.43 -10.35
N LEU A 248 -26.18 -24.97 -11.34
CA LEU A 248 -24.85 -24.51 -11.69
C LEU A 248 -24.84 -23.02 -12.05
N GLN A 249 -25.79 -22.56 -12.87
CA GLN A 249 -25.90 -21.14 -13.22
C GLN A 249 -26.09 -20.24 -12.00
N SER A 250 -26.88 -20.67 -11.01
CA SER A 250 -27.10 -19.90 -9.77
C SER A 250 -25.87 -19.74 -8.88
N CYS A 251 -24.84 -20.60 -9.04
CA CYS A 251 -23.61 -20.53 -8.28
C CYS A 251 -22.62 -19.47 -8.79
N PHE A 252 -22.83 -18.93 -9.99
CA PHE A 252 -21.92 -17.96 -10.61
C PHE A 252 -22.58 -16.59 -10.78
N SER A 253 -21.75 -15.56 -11.01
CA SER A 253 -22.25 -14.23 -11.33
C SER A 253 -23.17 -14.26 -12.57
N PRO A 254 -24.22 -13.40 -12.62
CA PRO A 254 -25.12 -13.32 -13.76
C PRO A 254 -24.37 -13.10 -15.09
N GLY A 255 -24.68 -13.95 -16.08
CA GLY A 255 -24.08 -13.88 -17.42
C GLY A 255 -22.73 -14.60 -17.57
N VAL A 256 -22.21 -15.25 -16.53
CA VAL A 256 -21.03 -16.13 -16.63
C VAL A 256 -21.41 -17.47 -17.28
N ILE A 257 -22.39 -18.16 -16.70
CA ILE A 257 -22.95 -19.41 -17.22
C ILE A 257 -24.27 -19.10 -17.92
N VAL A 258 -24.43 -19.60 -19.14
CA VAL A 258 -25.68 -19.50 -19.92
C VAL A 258 -26.19 -20.91 -20.18
N ILE A 259 -27.51 -21.05 -20.19
CA ILE A 259 -28.19 -22.31 -20.46
C ILE A 259 -28.75 -22.24 -21.88
N ASP A 260 -28.22 -23.06 -22.76
CA ASP A 260 -28.75 -23.24 -24.10
C ASP A 260 -29.70 -24.45 -24.14
N THR A 261 -30.54 -24.50 -25.18
CA THR A 261 -31.41 -25.65 -25.42
C THR A 261 -30.89 -26.43 -26.61
N GLU A 262 -30.29 -27.59 -26.36
CA GLU A 262 -29.78 -28.51 -27.38
C GLU A 262 -30.64 -29.78 -27.40
N ASN A 263 -31.22 -30.12 -28.56
CA ASN A 263 -32.08 -31.31 -28.73
C ASN A 263 -33.23 -31.41 -27.70
N GLY A 264 -33.77 -30.27 -27.26
CA GLY A 264 -34.84 -30.19 -26.25
C GLY A 264 -34.35 -30.27 -24.80
N ASN A 265 -33.04 -30.46 -24.56
CA ASN A 265 -32.43 -30.50 -23.24
C ASN A 265 -31.74 -29.18 -22.91
N LYS A 266 -31.89 -28.72 -21.67
CA LYS A 266 -31.14 -27.57 -21.13
C LYS A 266 -29.69 -27.97 -20.87
N VAL A 267 -28.72 -27.29 -21.47
CA VAL A 267 -27.29 -27.55 -21.33
C VAL A 267 -26.59 -26.27 -20.88
N ALA A 268 -25.79 -26.34 -19.81
CA ALA A 268 -25.00 -25.21 -19.34
C ALA A 268 -23.70 -25.07 -20.13
N ARG A 269 -23.36 -23.84 -20.51
CA ARG A 269 -22.05 -23.47 -21.07
C ARG A 269 -21.49 -22.22 -20.41
N VAL A 270 -20.17 -22.10 -20.43
CA VAL A 270 -19.48 -20.88 -20.00
C VAL A 270 -19.59 -19.86 -21.14
N ALA A 271 -20.25 -18.73 -20.88
CA ALA A 271 -20.41 -17.66 -21.86
C ALA A 271 -19.36 -16.57 -21.69
N ASN A 272 -19.14 -16.09 -20.46
CA ASN A 272 -18.18 -15.03 -20.20
C ASN A 272 -17.58 -15.15 -18.79
N ALA A 273 -16.45 -15.84 -18.69
CA ALA A 273 -15.73 -16.04 -17.43
C ALA A 273 -15.19 -14.73 -16.83
N ARG A 274 -14.99 -13.67 -17.63
CA ARG A 274 -14.55 -12.35 -17.13
C ARG A 274 -15.49 -11.79 -16.07
N LYS A 275 -16.80 -12.02 -16.21
CA LYS A 275 -17.81 -11.50 -15.27
C LYS A 275 -17.83 -12.21 -13.92
N ASP A 276 -17.10 -13.32 -13.79
CA ASP A 276 -17.07 -14.07 -12.55
C ASP A 276 -16.23 -13.34 -11.49
N THR A 277 -16.74 -13.36 -10.26
CA THR A 277 -16.04 -12.84 -9.07
C THR A 277 -15.25 -13.93 -8.36
N CYS A 278 -15.33 -15.18 -8.83
CA CYS A 278 -14.72 -16.37 -8.24
C CYS A 278 -15.18 -16.60 -6.80
N SER A 279 -16.50 -16.54 -6.56
CA SER A 279 -17.12 -16.76 -5.24
C SER A 279 -16.84 -18.15 -4.66
N ARG A 280 -16.51 -19.14 -5.51
CA ARG A 280 -16.31 -20.55 -5.16
C ARG A 280 -17.55 -21.26 -4.61
N GLU A 281 -18.74 -20.70 -4.83
CA GLU A 281 -20.01 -21.27 -4.36
C GLU A 281 -20.26 -22.68 -4.89
N VAL A 282 -19.74 -23.00 -6.09
CA VAL A 282 -19.87 -24.33 -6.71
C VAL A 282 -19.33 -25.47 -5.83
N PHE A 283 -18.31 -25.22 -5.00
CA PHE A 283 -17.72 -26.25 -4.13
C PHE A 283 -18.58 -26.58 -2.92
N ARG A 284 -19.56 -25.74 -2.56
CA ARG A 284 -20.52 -26.04 -1.48
C ARG A 284 -21.55 -27.10 -1.87
N HIS A 285 -21.57 -27.50 -3.14
CA HIS A 285 -22.53 -28.44 -3.68
C HIS A 285 -21.83 -29.72 -4.12
N ASP A 286 -22.01 -30.81 -3.38
CA ASP A 286 -21.41 -32.11 -3.68
C ASP A 286 -21.74 -32.63 -5.08
N ASN A 287 -22.90 -32.27 -5.60
CA ASN A 287 -23.34 -32.67 -6.94
C ASN A 287 -22.74 -31.83 -8.08
N LEU A 288 -21.98 -30.77 -7.77
CA LEU A 288 -21.38 -29.86 -8.75
C LEU A 288 -19.85 -29.76 -8.63
N LYS A 289 -19.29 -29.98 -7.43
CA LYS A 289 -17.86 -29.80 -7.15
C LYS A 289 -16.93 -30.56 -8.10
N ASP A 290 -17.29 -31.79 -8.49
CA ASP A 290 -16.47 -32.63 -9.36
C ASP A 290 -16.68 -32.35 -10.86
N LEU A 291 -17.68 -31.52 -11.20
CA LEU A 291 -18.05 -31.21 -12.59
C LEU A 291 -17.36 -29.94 -13.11
N VAL A 292 -16.79 -29.13 -12.22
CA VAL A 292 -16.24 -27.82 -12.54
C VAL A 292 -14.80 -27.72 -12.07
N GLU A 293 -13.97 -27.07 -12.88
CA GLU A 293 -12.62 -26.66 -12.49
C GLU A 293 -12.52 -25.15 -12.63
N LEU A 294 -12.11 -24.49 -11.55
CA LEU A 294 -11.93 -23.04 -11.50
C LEU A 294 -10.44 -22.72 -11.60
N LYS A 295 -10.06 -21.97 -12.62
CA LYS A 295 -8.68 -21.55 -12.85
C LYS A 295 -8.61 -20.05 -13.10
N LYS A 296 -7.40 -19.52 -13.09
CA LYS A 296 -7.06 -18.18 -13.56
C LYS A 296 -5.87 -18.25 -14.49
N VAL A 297 -5.91 -17.48 -15.57
CA VAL A 297 -4.82 -17.36 -16.55
C VAL A 297 -3.72 -16.47 -15.95
N ARG A 298 -2.51 -17.00 -15.78
CA ARG A 298 -1.44 -16.32 -15.02
C ARG A 298 -0.93 -15.03 -15.68
N ASP A 299 -0.82 -15.03 -17.01
CA ASP A 299 -0.26 -13.93 -17.80
C ASP A 299 -1.32 -12.98 -18.35
N HIS A 300 -2.58 -13.09 -17.91
CA HIS A 300 -3.68 -12.22 -18.34
C HIS A 300 -4.25 -11.44 -17.16
N PHE A 301 -3.85 -10.18 -17.06
CA PHE A 301 -4.27 -9.25 -16.02
C PHE A 301 -5.39 -8.37 -16.53
N ILE A 302 -6.46 -8.25 -15.76
CA ILE A 302 -7.53 -7.27 -15.93
C ILE A 302 -7.24 -6.14 -14.96
N PHE A 303 -6.80 -4.99 -15.47
CA PHE A 303 -6.56 -3.78 -14.70
C PHE A 303 -7.81 -2.94 -14.60
N SER A 304 -8.01 -2.32 -13.43
CA SER A 304 -9.03 -1.31 -13.17
C SER A 304 -8.35 -0.13 -12.47
N VAL A 305 -8.40 1.03 -13.12
CA VAL A 305 -7.80 2.27 -12.63
C VAL A 305 -8.90 3.33 -12.55
N GLU A 306 -9.19 3.76 -11.32
CA GLU A 306 -10.15 4.82 -11.05
C GLU A 306 -9.38 6.08 -10.63
N SER A 307 -9.44 7.13 -11.44
CA SER A 307 -8.87 8.44 -11.15
C SER A 307 -9.70 9.20 -10.11
N THR A 308 -9.05 10.08 -9.36
CA THR A 308 -9.74 11.07 -8.50
C THR A 308 -10.21 12.31 -9.29
N GLY A 309 -9.97 12.34 -10.61
CA GLY A 309 -10.36 13.42 -11.53
C GLY A 309 -9.32 14.53 -11.70
N ILE A 310 -8.13 14.38 -11.10
CA ILE A 310 -6.98 15.30 -11.27
C ILE A 310 -6.42 15.19 -12.70
N LEU A 311 -6.17 13.97 -13.14
CA LEU A 311 -5.72 13.61 -14.49
C LEU A 311 -6.58 12.44 -15.01
N PRO A 312 -6.80 12.33 -16.32
CA PRO A 312 -7.51 11.18 -16.87
C PRO A 312 -6.68 9.90 -16.70
N PRO A 313 -7.33 8.73 -16.54
CA PRO A 313 -6.68 7.50 -16.11
C PRO A 313 -5.72 6.88 -17.15
N ASP A 314 -5.90 7.17 -18.44
CA ASP A 314 -4.97 6.79 -19.51
C ASP A 314 -3.59 7.45 -19.33
N ILE A 315 -3.59 8.75 -19.02
CA ILE A 315 -2.38 9.51 -18.72
C ILE A 315 -1.74 9.00 -17.42
N LEU A 316 -2.53 8.62 -16.42
CA LEU A 316 -1.97 8.05 -15.18
C LEU A 316 -1.18 6.76 -15.43
N VAL A 317 -1.70 5.86 -16.29
CA VAL A 317 -0.99 4.63 -16.67
C VAL A 317 0.28 4.95 -17.45
N GLU A 318 0.24 5.92 -18.37
CA GLU A 318 1.42 6.38 -19.11
C GLU A 318 2.51 6.92 -18.18
N GLU A 319 2.13 7.80 -17.24
CA GLU A 319 3.05 8.38 -16.26
C GLU A 319 3.63 7.30 -15.33
N ALA A 320 2.83 6.31 -14.92
CA ALA A 320 3.33 5.20 -14.11
C ALA A 320 4.42 4.39 -14.84
N ILE A 321 4.27 4.17 -16.14
CA ILE A 321 5.30 3.50 -16.96
C ILE A 321 6.56 4.37 -17.04
N LYS A 322 6.42 5.68 -17.28
CA LYS A 322 7.55 6.63 -17.32
C LYS A 322 8.31 6.67 -16.00
N VAL A 323 7.62 6.62 -14.86
CA VAL A 323 8.26 6.57 -13.53
C VAL A 323 9.12 5.32 -13.38
N LEU A 324 8.61 4.15 -13.80
CA LEU A 324 9.40 2.91 -13.76
C LEU A 324 10.62 2.99 -14.68
N MET A 325 10.44 3.49 -15.91
CA MET A 325 11.54 3.69 -16.87
C MET A 325 12.61 4.62 -16.31
N LYS A 326 12.20 5.75 -15.73
CA LYS A 326 13.11 6.74 -15.14
C LYS A 326 13.92 6.12 -14.01
N LYS A 327 13.32 5.32 -13.13
CA LYS A 327 14.04 4.61 -12.06
C LYS A 327 15.13 3.69 -12.59
N CYS A 328 14.85 2.95 -13.67
CA CYS A 328 15.86 2.11 -14.31
C CYS A 328 16.98 2.95 -14.93
N GLN A 329 16.64 4.05 -15.61
CA GLN A 329 17.60 4.98 -16.22
C GLN A 329 18.49 5.67 -15.18
N ASP A 330 17.91 6.19 -14.11
CA ASP A 330 18.62 6.85 -13.01
C ASP A 330 19.62 5.89 -12.37
N PHE A 331 19.26 4.62 -12.19
CA PHE A 331 20.19 3.62 -11.68
C PHE A 331 21.36 3.35 -12.64
N MET A 332 21.07 3.19 -13.94
CA MET A 332 22.12 2.97 -14.95
C MET A 332 23.09 4.15 -15.04
N ILE A 333 22.58 5.37 -15.15
CA ILE A 333 23.40 6.57 -15.33
C ILE A 333 24.16 6.92 -14.05
N TYR A 334 23.49 6.91 -12.90
CA TYR A 334 24.09 7.42 -11.67
C TYR A 334 25.04 6.42 -11.00
N HIS A 335 24.75 5.13 -11.11
CA HIS A 335 25.50 4.09 -10.40
C HIS A 335 26.40 3.25 -11.30
N LEU A 336 26.08 3.02 -12.58
CA LEU A 336 26.91 2.21 -13.47
C LEU A 336 27.90 3.04 -14.29
N ASP A 337 27.51 4.19 -14.87
CA ASP A 337 28.46 5.03 -15.62
C ASP A 337 29.54 5.67 -14.73
N ARG A 338 29.25 5.88 -13.44
CA ARG A 338 30.26 6.30 -12.45
C ARG A 338 31.25 5.20 -12.05
N MET A 339 31.02 3.95 -12.48
CA MET A 339 31.97 2.86 -12.27
C MET A 339 33.11 2.85 -13.30
N ASP A 340 33.02 3.65 -14.36
CA ASP A 340 34.05 3.73 -15.40
C ASP A 340 35.07 4.85 -15.11
N ASP A 341 35.81 4.69 -14.01
CA ASP A 341 37.23 5.05 -13.94
C ASP A 341 37.83 4.65 -12.56
N ARG A 342 38.77 3.71 -12.60
CA ARG A 342 39.79 3.39 -11.55
C ARG A 342 39.50 2.45 -10.37
N ASN A 343 38.32 1.85 -10.16
CA ASN A 343 38.10 0.95 -9.00
C ASN A 343 37.82 -0.54 -9.28
N TRP A 344 37.89 -0.99 -10.53
CA TRP A 344 37.70 -2.41 -10.92
C TRP A 344 38.68 -3.38 -10.21
N ARG A 345 39.95 -2.99 -10.02
CA ARG A 345 40.95 -3.88 -9.39
C ARG A 345 40.70 -4.17 -7.91
N ILE A 346 40.12 -3.22 -7.20
CA ILE A 346 39.79 -3.38 -5.78
C ILE A 346 38.50 -4.19 -5.65
N ILE A 347 37.53 -3.96 -6.54
CA ILE A 347 36.24 -4.65 -6.47
C ILE A 347 36.35 -6.10 -6.95
N ILE A 348 37.09 -6.48 -7.99
CA ILE A 348 37.30 -7.91 -8.32
C ILE A 348 37.94 -8.67 -7.16
N PHE A 349 38.93 -8.05 -6.49
CA PHE A 349 39.59 -8.69 -5.35
C PHE A 349 38.63 -8.87 -4.17
N VAL A 350 37.66 -7.98 -3.99
CA VAL A 350 36.62 -8.09 -2.97
C VAL A 350 35.47 -9.02 -3.42
N SER A 351 35.10 -9.02 -4.69
CA SER A 351 33.99 -9.78 -5.27
C SER A 351 34.34 -11.25 -5.53
N LEU A 352 35.58 -11.58 -5.94
CA LEU A 352 36.04 -12.97 -6.00
C LEU A 352 36.25 -13.58 -4.61
N PHE A 353 36.52 -12.75 -3.59
CA PHE A 353 36.57 -13.21 -2.20
C PHE A 353 35.17 -13.42 -1.60
N HIS A 354 34.14 -12.72 -2.10
CA HIS A 354 32.74 -12.91 -1.67
C HIS A 354 31.99 -14.01 -2.44
N ILE A 355 32.42 -14.39 -3.65
CA ILE A 355 31.78 -15.49 -4.41
C ILE A 355 32.15 -16.89 -3.84
N VAL A 356 33.18 -16.97 -2.98
CA VAL A 356 33.59 -18.24 -2.35
C VAL A 356 32.89 -18.50 -0.99
N LEU A 357 32.08 -17.58 -0.47
CA LEU A 357 31.31 -17.80 0.76
C LEU A 357 29.84 -17.39 0.58
N SER A 358 28.98 -18.41 0.42
CA SER A 358 27.56 -18.47 0.82
C SER A 358 26.91 -17.14 1.25
N GLN A 359 26.02 -16.57 0.43
CA GLN A 359 25.11 -15.53 0.91
C GLN A 359 24.00 -16.13 1.77
N ASP A 360 24.29 -16.37 3.04
CA ASP A 360 23.26 -16.58 4.06
C ASP A 360 22.70 -15.22 4.51
N THR A 361 21.80 -14.64 3.70
CA THR A 361 21.10 -13.41 4.08
C THR A 361 19.69 -13.74 4.59
N PHE A 362 19.48 -13.55 5.90
CA PHE A 362 18.16 -13.56 6.54
C PHE A 362 18.06 -12.31 7.42
N TYR A 363 16.84 -11.84 7.70
CA TYR A 363 16.54 -10.69 8.57
C TYR A 363 15.48 -11.04 9.63
N PHE A 364 15.43 -10.30 10.74
CA PHE A 364 14.41 -10.48 11.78
C PHE A 364 13.01 -10.12 11.25
N SER A 365 12.08 -11.06 11.30
CA SER A 365 10.65 -10.86 11.03
C SER A 365 9.88 -10.43 12.28
N SER A 366 10.40 -10.76 13.47
CA SER A 366 9.90 -10.30 14.77
C SER A 366 11.09 -10.02 15.68
N LYS A 367 11.09 -8.87 16.35
CA LYS A 367 12.16 -8.44 17.27
C LYS A 367 11.59 -8.30 18.68
N PRO A 368 12.41 -8.50 19.73
CA PRO A 368 12.00 -8.16 21.07
C PRO A 368 11.82 -6.64 21.19
N GLU A 369 10.88 -6.23 22.02
CA GLU A 369 10.54 -4.82 22.27
C GLU A 369 10.79 -4.50 23.75
N ASP A 370 11.09 -3.23 24.04
CA ASP A 370 11.30 -2.75 25.40
C ASP A 370 10.01 -2.88 26.21
N MET A 371 10.12 -3.35 27.46
CA MET A 371 8.96 -3.61 28.32
C MET A 371 9.18 -3.08 29.74
N ASP A 372 8.16 -2.40 30.26
CA ASP A 372 8.05 -2.05 31.68
C ASP A 372 7.01 -2.98 32.34
N VAL A 373 7.43 -3.81 33.29
CA VAL A 373 6.57 -4.81 33.93
C VAL A 373 6.63 -4.76 35.44
N ILE A 374 5.58 -5.23 36.11
CA ILE A 374 5.55 -5.31 37.58
C ILE A 374 6.24 -6.62 38.02
N GLU A 375 7.01 -6.56 39.09
CA GLU A 375 7.66 -7.71 39.70
C GLU A 375 6.67 -8.87 39.96
N GLY A 376 7.08 -10.09 39.55
CA GLY A 376 6.27 -11.30 39.60
C GLY A 376 5.37 -11.55 38.38
N SER A 377 5.34 -10.65 37.40
CA SER A 377 4.60 -10.85 36.14
C SER A 377 5.30 -11.86 35.21
N GLU A 378 4.52 -12.44 34.29
CA GLU A 378 5.04 -13.26 33.20
C GLU A 378 5.41 -12.38 31.99
N VAL A 379 6.56 -12.65 31.39
CA VAL A 379 7.09 -11.93 30.23
C VAL A 379 7.42 -12.89 29.09
N LEU A 380 7.02 -12.50 27.89
CA LEU A 380 7.32 -13.18 26.64
C LEU A 380 8.07 -12.23 25.70
N LEU A 381 9.36 -12.46 25.50
CA LEU A 381 10.15 -11.73 24.51
C LEU A 381 10.11 -12.48 23.17
N ARG A 382 9.45 -11.87 22.19
CA ARG A 382 9.30 -12.43 20.85
C ARG A 382 10.56 -12.17 20.02
N CYS A 383 10.88 -13.12 19.16
CA CYS A 383 12.00 -13.04 18.24
C CYS A 383 11.80 -14.06 17.13
N ASP A 384 12.00 -13.67 15.88
CA ASP A 384 11.88 -14.54 14.72
C ASP A 384 12.60 -13.98 13.48
N VAL A 385 12.88 -14.81 12.49
CA VAL A 385 13.52 -14.42 11.23
C VAL A 385 12.69 -14.81 10.01
N SER A 386 12.96 -14.12 8.89
CA SER A 386 12.33 -14.31 7.58
C SER A 386 12.46 -15.73 7.01
N ASN A 387 13.55 -16.44 7.28
CA ASN A 387 13.73 -17.84 6.90
C ASN A 387 14.36 -18.62 8.07
N ARG A 388 13.69 -19.67 8.57
CA ARG A 388 14.16 -20.49 9.69
C ARG A 388 15.05 -21.66 9.26
N GLN A 389 15.23 -21.92 7.95
CA GLN A 389 16.09 -23.01 7.48
C GLN A 389 17.53 -22.81 7.98
N HIS A 390 18.06 -23.82 8.66
CA HIS A 390 19.40 -23.82 9.26
C HIS A 390 19.64 -22.75 10.34
N ILE A 391 18.62 -22.07 10.87
CA ILE A 391 18.79 -21.05 11.92
C ILE A 391 18.62 -21.65 13.32
N VAL A 392 19.50 -21.23 14.24
CA VAL A 392 19.42 -21.50 15.67
C VAL A 392 19.27 -20.19 16.41
N PHE A 393 18.33 -20.16 17.34
CA PHE A 393 18.13 -19.03 18.23
C PHE A 393 18.79 -19.29 19.56
N SER A 394 19.43 -18.27 20.10
CA SER A 394 19.94 -18.23 21.47
C SER A 394 19.65 -16.86 22.08
N TRP A 395 19.59 -16.81 23.41
CA TRP A 395 19.32 -15.59 24.14
C TRP A 395 20.46 -15.26 25.12
N ALA A 396 20.76 -13.98 25.23
CA ALA A 396 21.68 -13.45 26.23
C ALA A 396 20.96 -12.41 27.11
N HIS A 397 21.32 -12.36 28.38
CA HIS A 397 20.91 -11.32 29.33
C HIS A 397 22.16 -10.60 29.80
N ASN A 398 22.21 -9.28 29.60
CA ASN A 398 23.38 -8.43 29.88
C ASN A 398 24.69 -9.03 29.29
N ASN A 399 24.64 -9.40 28.00
CA ASN A 399 25.73 -10.03 27.26
C ASN A 399 26.20 -11.41 27.76
N LYS A 400 25.44 -12.06 28.66
CA LYS A 400 25.73 -13.43 29.13
C LYS A 400 24.68 -14.41 28.60
N PRO A 401 25.09 -15.56 28.03
CA PRO A 401 24.14 -16.58 27.55
C PRO A 401 23.20 -17.02 28.68
N ILE A 402 21.90 -17.11 28.35
CA ILE A 402 20.89 -17.57 29.30
C ILE A 402 20.93 -19.09 29.38
N VAL A 403 21.15 -19.62 30.58
CA VAL A 403 20.97 -21.04 30.88
C VAL A 403 19.48 -21.26 31.20
N PRO A 404 18.80 -22.22 30.53
CA PRO A 404 17.39 -22.53 30.81
C PRO A 404 17.18 -22.98 32.25
N THR A 405 16.14 -22.45 32.90
CA THR A 405 15.65 -22.86 34.22
C THR A 405 14.15 -23.14 34.15
N SER A 406 13.56 -23.66 35.24
CA SER A 406 12.10 -23.81 35.34
C SER A 406 11.32 -22.48 35.31
N ARG A 407 12.01 -21.35 35.52
CA ARG A 407 11.43 -19.99 35.54
C ARG A 407 11.68 -19.23 34.24
N ARG A 408 12.84 -19.42 33.62
CA ARG A 408 13.32 -18.70 32.43
C ARG A 408 13.80 -19.70 31.39
N PHE A 409 13.05 -19.87 30.31
CA PHE A 409 13.35 -20.86 29.28
C PHE A 409 13.00 -20.36 27.87
N GLN A 410 13.69 -20.90 26.88
CA GLN A 410 13.41 -20.62 25.48
C GLN A 410 12.44 -21.66 24.94
N GLU A 411 11.36 -21.21 24.29
CA GLU A 411 10.40 -22.05 23.57
C GLU A 411 10.44 -21.66 22.09
N GLY A 412 10.97 -22.55 21.25
CA GLY A 412 11.25 -22.23 19.85
C GLY A 412 12.28 -21.10 19.73
N SER A 413 11.86 -19.95 19.20
CA SER A 413 12.68 -18.74 19.08
C SER A 413 12.40 -17.68 20.16
N HIS A 414 11.40 -17.89 21.01
CA HIS A 414 10.92 -16.92 21.98
C HIS A 414 11.45 -17.21 23.39
N LEU A 415 11.65 -16.18 24.21
CA LEU A 415 12.08 -16.32 25.60
C LEU A 415 10.91 -16.08 26.55
N HIS A 416 10.63 -17.05 27.41
CA HIS A 416 9.62 -16.98 28.45
C HIS A 416 10.28 -16.77 29.82
N ILE A 417 9.71 -15.85 30.61
CA ILE A 417 10.05 -15.62 32.01
C ILE A 417 8.75 -15.62 32.82
N LEU A 418 8.46 -16.70 33.55
CA LEU A 418 7.15 -16.89 34.19
C LEU A 418 6.92 -15.96 35.39
N ARG A 419 7.99 -15.58 36.09
CA ARG A 419 7.97 -14.66 37.24
C ARG A 419 9.24 -13.82 37.21
N VAL A 420 9.10 -12.58 36.77
CA VAL A 420 10.22 -11.63 36.68
C VAL A 420 10.60 -11.07 38.05
N THR A 421 11.89 -10.98 38.35
CA THR A 421 12.41 -10.34 39.57
C THR A 421 13.37 -9.21 39.21
N ARG A 422 13.37 -8.14 39.99
CA ARG A 422 14.21 -6.96 39.69
C ARG A 422 15.71 -7.28 39.75
N GLU A 423 16.10 -8.16 40.68
CA GLU A 423 17.50 -8.54 40.89
C GLU A 423 18.08 -9.41 39.78
N GLU A 424 17.27 -10.31 39.20
CA GLU A 424 17.78 -11.33 38.26
C GLU A 424 17.46 -11.05 36.79
N ASP A 425 16.40 -10.28 36.50
CA ASP A 425 15.87 -10.15 35.13
C ASP A 425 15.86 -8.71 34.61
N SER A 426 16.17 -7.70 35.44
CA SER A 426 16.29 -6.33 34.93
C SER A 426 17.52 -6.20 34.00
N GLY A 427 17.36 -5.47 32.89
CA GLY A 427 18.46 -5.17 31.98
C GLY A 427 18.16 -5.58 30.54
N THR A 428 19.22 -5.75 29.75
CA THR A 428 19.10 -5.93 28.30
C THR A 428 19.06 -7.41 27.93
N PHE A 429 18.05 -7.80 27.14
CA PHE A 429 17.94 -9.11 26.54
C PHE A 429 18.24 -9.03 25.04
N SER A 430 19.15 -9.90 24.59
CA SER A 430 19.58 -9.95 23.19
C SER A 430 19.18 -11.30 22.59
N CYS A 431 18.34 -11.27 21.56
CA CYS A 431 18.04 -12.43 20.74
C CYS A 431 19.09 -12.57 19.64
N ILE A 432 19.72 -13.74 19.55
CA ILE A 432 20.78 -14.04 18.60
C ILE A 432 20.31 -15.17 17.69
N ALA A 433 20.15 -14.87 16.41
CA ALA A 433 19.78 -15.85 15.38
C ALA A 433 21.02 -16.18 14.55
N THR A 434 21.46 -17.44 14.58
CA THR A 434 22.69 -17.92 13.96
C THR A 434 22.40 -18.98 12.92
N ASN A 435 22.92 -18.81 11.71
CA ASN A 435 22.90 -19.86 10.70
C ASN A 435 23.94 -20.94 11.05
N LYS A 436 23.50 -22.19 11.22
CA LYS A 436 24.34 -23.34 11.56
C LYS A 436 25.36 -23.69 10.47
N THR A 437 25.07 -23.37 9.21
CA THR A 437 25.88 -23.77 8.06
C THR A 437 27.03 -22.78 7.81
N SER A 438 26.78 -21.48 7.95
CA SER A 438 27.81 -20.44 7.76
C SER A 438 28.35 -19.80 9.04
N GLY A 439 27.66 -19.94 10.17
CA GLY A 439 27.99 -19.24 11.40
C GLY A 439 27.57 -17.76 11.42
N TYR A 440 26.97 -17.24 10.34
CA TYR A 440 26.47 -15.86 10.31
C TYR A 440 25.37 -15.65 11.35
N SER A 441 25.47 -14.57 12.14
CA SER A 441 24.54 -14.28 13.23
C SER A 441 24.01 -12.85 13.18
N LEU A 442 22.72 -12.69 13.45
CA LEU A 442 22.08 -11.40 13.69
C LEU A 442 21.67 -11.29 15.16
N VAL A 443 21.74 -10.07 15.70
CA VAL A 443 21.38 -9.76 17.09
C VAL A 443 20.35 -8.65 17.13
N SER A 444 19.33 -8.79 17.97
CA SER A 444 18.36 -7.75 18.29
C SER A 444 18.16 -7.66 19.80
N GLU A 445 18.06 -6.45 20.33
CA GLU A 445 18.06 -6.19 21.77
C GLU A 445 16.78 -5.49 22.23
N ALA A 446 16.41 -5.73 23.49
CA ALA A 446 15.35 -5.02 24.19
C ALA A 446 15.67 -4.89 25.68
N ALA A 447 15.23 -3.79 26.29
CA ALA A 447 15.34 -3.54 27.72
C ALA A 447 14.10 -4.04 28.47
N LEU A 448 14.33 -4.80 29.54
CA LEU A 448 13.29 -5.17 30.50
C LEU A 448 13.47 -4.39 31.80
N ASN A 449 12.53 -3.49 32.07
CA ASN A 449 12.46 -2.70 33.30
C ASN A 449 11.40 -3.28 34.22
N ILE A 450 11.75 -3.51 35.49
CA ILE A 450 10.87 -4.17 36.45
C ILE A 450 10.54 -3.21 37.60
N GLN A 451 9.26 -2.88 37.73
CA GLN A 451 8.71 -2.03 38.78
C GLN A 451 8.34 -2.87 40.01
N CYS A 452 8.74 -2.39 41.20
CA CYS A 452 8.44 -3.08 42.46
C CYS A 452 6.93 -3.15 42.73
N LYS A 453 6.48 -4.32 43.22
CA LYS A 453 5.11 -4.54 43.64
C LYS A 453 4.96 -4.09 45.11
N TYR A 454 4.52 -2.83 45.28
CA TYR A 454 4.14 -2.10 46.52
C TYR A 454 5.12 -1.04 47.07
N HIS A 455 4.51 0.13 47.30
CA HIS A 455 5.05 1.30 48.01
C HIS A 455 5.59 0.95 49.40
N GLY A 456 6.77 1.50 49.70
CA GLY A 456 7.26 1.67 51.06
C GLY A 456 8.46 0.81 51.43
N THR A 457 9.59 1.01 50.75
CA THR A 457 10.96 1.19 51.30
C THR A 457 11.98 0.88 50.22
N CYS A 458 12.43 1.90 49.49
CA CYS A 458 13.75 1.90 48.86
C CYS A 458 14.40 3.23 49.24
N ILE A 459 15.18 3.20 50.31
CA ILE A 459 16.15 4.25 50.61
C ILE A 459 17.33 3.96 49.68
N ASP A 460 17.53 4.79 48.68
CA ASP A 460 18.80 4.83 47.97
C ASP A 460 19.68 5.92 48.61
N THR A 461 20.48 5.52 49.59
CA THR A 461 21.57 6.31 50.14
C THR A 461 22.80 6.16 49.25
N SER A 462 22.74 6.72 48.04
CA SER A 462 23.94 7.06 47.29
C SER A 462 23.58 7.87 46.06
N ILE A 463 23.55 9.20 46.20
CA ILE A 463 24.08 10.19 45.25
C ILE A 463 23.90 11.56 45.92
N GLN A 464 25.01 12.18 46.34
CA GLN A 464 25.06 13.59 46.72
C GLN A 464 24.81 14.48 45.48
N PRO A 465 24.13 15.63 45.62
CA PRO A 465 23.97 16.59 44.54
C PRO A 465 25.20 17.52 44.46
N PRO A 466 25.72 17.86 43.27
CA PRO A 466 26.46 19.10 43.10
C PRO A 466 25.50 20.21 42.61
N ASN A 467 25.21 21.11 43.54
CA ASN A 467 25.49 22.54 43.46
C ASN A 467 24.96 23.42 42.29
N PHE A 468 24.16 24.39 42.73
CA PHE A 468 24.03 25.80 42.30
C PHE A 468 23.45 26.10 40.91
N LEU A 469 22.24 26.68 40.83
CA LEU A 469 21.93 28.12 40.89
C LEU A 469 22.38 28.95 39.66
N LYS A 470 21.34 29.41 38.94
CA LYS A 470 21.03 30.79 38.51
C LYS A 470 21.33 31.26 37.07
N CYS A 471 20.29 31.97 36.57
CA CYS A 471 20.23 33.01 35.53
C CYS A 471 20.14 32.51 34.08
N PHE A 472 19.20 32.91 33.21
CA PHE A 472 18.20 33.98 33.18
C PHE A 472 16.86 33.45 32.63
#